data_AF-A0A931NV82-F1
#
_entry.id   AF-A0A931NV82-F1
#
_cell.length_a   1.000
_cell.length_b   1.000
_cell.length_c   1.000
_cell.angle_alpha   90.00
_cell.angle_beta   90.00
_cell.angle_gamma   90.00
#
_symmetry.space_group_name_H-M   'P 1'
#
loop_
_entity.id
_entity.type
_entity.pdbx_description
1 polymer ?
#
loop_
_entity_poly.entity_id
_entity_poly.type
_entity_poly.pdbx_seq_one_letter_code
_entity_poly.pdbx_strand_id
1 'polypeptide(L)'
;MIKELLDGYLRIFPDEAEDLKDAINLANQEMSSDLEITNRKNFTGHFTASSFIICPKEKKILLLEHKSLKKLLQPGGHIEEYDKTPLDAALRELKEETGQNPDNFTYIQVDPENYLVPFRVDSHSIPENSKKTRRRTHAP
;
A
#
# COMPACT_ATOMS: atom_id res chain seq x y z
N MET A 1 -8.85 -5.11 10.50
CA MET A 1 -7.43 -5.46 10.31
C MET A 1 -6.56 -4.23 10.11
N ILE A 2 -6.85 -3.33 9.15
CA ILE A 2 -5.94 -2.21 8.82
C ILE A 2 -5.64 -1.33 10.03
N LYS A 3 -6.67 -1.01 10.83
CA LYS A 3 -6.51 -0.27 12.09
C LYS A 3 -5.51 -0.94 13.04
N GLU A 4 -5.61 -2.25 13.23
CA GLU A 4 -4.72 -3.00 14.13
C GLU A 4 -3.26 -2.97 13.64
N LEU A 5 -3.04 -2.97 12.32
CA LEU A 5 -1.71 -2.83 11.74
C LEU A 5 -1.15 -1.41 11.91
N LEU A 6 -1.99 -0.38 11.79
CA LEU A 6 -1.60 1.01 12.07
C LEU A 6 -1.28 1.21 13.55
N ASP A 7 -2.10 0.68 14.45
CA ASP A 7 -1.84 0.71 15.89
C ASP A 7 -0.53 -0.05 16.21
N GLY A 8 -0.30 -1.18 15.55
CA GLY A 8 0.96 -1.93 15.61
C GLY A 8 2.16 -1.09 15.16
N TYR A 9 2.04 -0.44 14.01
CA TYR A 9 3.07 0.44 13.45
C TYR A 9 3.40 1.61 14.37
N LEU A 10 2.39 2.32 14.86
CA LEU A 10 2.56 3.51 15.72
C LEU A 10 3.10 3.18 17.11
N ARG A 11 2.98 1.93 17.59
CA ARG A 11 3.70 1.48 18.78
C ARG A 11 5.21 1.45 18.57
N ILE A 12 5.67 1.20 17.34
CA ILE A 12 7.10 1.13 16.98
C ILE A 12 7.61 2.52 16.56
N PHE A 13 6.80 3.28 15.83
CA PHE A 13 7.12 4.59 15.29
C PHE A 13 6.14 5.68 15.77
N PRO A 14 6.13 6.00 17.08
CA PRO A 14 5.13 6.92 17.65
C PRO A 14 5.27 8.35 17.11
N ASP A 15 6.47 8.77 16.73
CA ASP A 15 6.75 10.12 16.23
C ASP A 15 6.10 10.39 14.85
N GLU A 16 5.65 9.35 14.13
CA GLU A 16 4.99 9.49 12.82
C GLU A 16 3.46 9.70 12.91
N ALA A 17 2.90 9.76 14.12
CA ALA A 17 1.45 9.86 14.31
C ALA A 17 0.84 11.11 13.66
N GLU A 18 1.52 12.27 13.73
CA GLU A 18 1.01 13.50 13.10
C GLU A 18 1.03 13.42 11.57
N ASP A 19 2.08 12.84 10.99
CA ASP A 19 2.21 12.65 9.55
C ASP A 19 1.15 11.68 9.01
N LEU A 20 0.69 10.74 9.84
CA LEU A 20 -0.29 9.70 9.48
C LEU A 20 -1.72 10.02 9.92
N LYS A 21 -2.02 11.24 10.38
CA LYS A 21 -3.36 11.59 10.88
C LYS A 21 -4.49 11.28 9.92
N ASP A 22 -4.29 11.46 8.62
CA ASP A 22 -5.32 11.19 7.61
C ASP A 22 -5.58 9.68 7.46
N ALA A 23 -4.52 8.87 7.50
CA ALA A 23 -4.63 7.41 7.50
C ALA A 23 -5.31 6.91 8.79
N ILE A 24 -4.93 7.47 9.95
CA ILE A 24 -5.54 7.16 11.25
C ILE A 24 -7.03 7.51 11.24
N ASN A 25 -7.38 8.70 10.74
CA ASN A 25 -8.77 9.14 10.66
C ASN A 25 -9.57 8.22 9.73
N LEU A 26 -9.04 7.87 8.56
CA LEU A 26 -9.70 6.95 7.63
C LEU A 26 -9.93 5.56 8.25
N ALA A 27 -8.95 5.02 8.96
CA ALA A 27 -9.04 3.71 9.60
C ALA A 27 -9.95 3.67 10.84
N ASN A 28 -10.25 4.82 11.44
CA ASN A 28 -11.08 4.94 12.64
C ASN A 28 -12.53 5.35 12.37
N GLN A 29 -12.93 5.58 11.11
CA GLN A 29 -14.32 5.90 10.80
C GLN A 29 -15.24 4.73 11.20
N GLU A 30 -16.19 4.99 12.09
CA GLU A 30 -17.05 3.95 12.70
C GLU A 30 -17.83 3.10 11.68
N MET A 31 -18.11 3.67 10.51
CA MET A 31 -18.85 2.98 9.43
C MET A 31 -17.94 2.31 8.40
N SER A 32 -16.62 2.49 8.49
CA SER A 32 -15.70 2.05 7.44
C SER A 32 -15.21 0.63 7.70
N SER A 33 -15.63 -0.30 6.83
CA SER A 33 -15.06 -1.65 6.78
C SER A 33 -13.69 -1.65 6.10
N ASP A 34 -12.87 -2.69 6.34
CA ASP A 34 -11.58 -2.86 5.64
C ASP A 34 -11.81 -2.84 4.10
N LEU A 35 -12.91 -3.42 3.62
CA LEU A 35 -13.29 -3.42 2.19
C LEU A 35 -13.54 -2.01 1.64
N GLU A 36 -14.08 -1.08 2.43
CA GLU A 36 -14.36 0.30 1.98
C GLU A 36 -13.10 1.15 1.96
N ILE A 37 -12.21 0.98 2.94
CA ILE A 37 -10.95 1.73 3.03
C ILE A 37 -9.86 1.16 2.14
N THR A 38 -10.01 -0.02 1.53
CA THR A 38 -9.12 -0.51 0.47
C THR A 38 -9.69 -0.30 -0.93
N ASN A 39 -10.99 0.04 -1.03
CA ASN A 39 -11.65 0.20 -2.32
C ASN A 39 -11.09 1.39 -3.10
N ARG A 40 -10.54 1.16 -4.28
CA ARG A 40 -10.07 2.22 -5.19
C ARG A 40 -11.15 3.23 -5.62
N LYS A 41 -12.44 2.92 -5.39
CA LYS A 41 -13.58 3.83 -5.63
C LYS A 41 -13.84 4.75 -4.44
N ASN A 42 -13.17 4.55 -3.31
CA ASN A 42 -13.20 5.47 -2.18
C ASN A 42 -12.26 6.65 -2.50
N PHE A 43 -12.88 7.79 -2.79
CA PHE A 43 -12.20 9.03 -3.15
C PHE A 43 -11.80 9.87 -1.92
N THR A 44 -12.26 9.51 -0.72
CA THR A 44 -11.76 10.09 0.55
C THR A 44 -10.32 9.62 0.79
N GLY A 45 -10.03 8.37 0.44
CA GLY A 45 -8.72 7.76 0.56
C GLY A 45 -8.86 6.25 0.55
N HIS A 46 -7.80 5.53 0.18
CA HIS A 46 -7.77 4.09 0.32
C HIS A 46 -6.34 3.59 0.54
N PHE A 47 -6.24 2.48 1.28
CA PHE A 47 -4.98 1.81 1.55
C PHE A 47 -4.56 0.96 0.35
N THR A 48 -3.25 0.99 0.10
CA THR A 48 -2.55 0.15 -0.87
C THR A 48 -1.42 -0.59 -0.15
N ALA A 49 -0.89 -1.63 -0.78
CA ALA A 49 0.22 -2.39 -0.25
C ALA A 49 1.36 -2.45 -1.26
N SER A 50 2.59 -2.44 -0.77
CA SER A 50 3.78 -2.40 -1.62
C SER A 50 4.92 -3.21 -1.03
N SER A 51 5.79 -3.70 -1.91
CA SER A 51 6.99 -4.48 -1.56
C SER A 51 8.25 -3.65 -1.79
N PHE A 52 9.02 -3.37 -0.73
CA PHE A 52 10.32 -2.70 -0.87
C PHE A 52 11.45 -3.73 -0.88
N ILE A 53 11.98 -4.02 -2.07
CA ILE A 53 12.96 -5.10 -2.26
C ILE A 53 14.37 -4.51 -2.30
N ILE A 54 15.22 -5.00 -1.39
CA ILE A 54 16.64 -4.62 -1.30
C ILE A 54 17.52 -5.81 -1.68
N CYS A 55 18.63 -5.55 -2.38
CA CYS A 55 19.71 -6.50 -2.60
C CYS A 55 20.98 -5.98 -1.91
N PRO A 56 21.23 -6.37 -0.64
CA PRO A 56 22.37 -5.85 0.11
C PRO A 56 23.72 -6.14 -0.53
N LYS A 57 23.87 -7.31 -1.16
CA LYS A 57 25.11 -7.73 -1.86
C LYS A 57 25.46 -6.79 -3.00
N GLU A 58 24.47 -6.32 -3.75
CA GLU A 58 24.68 -5.42 -4.89
C GLU A 58 24.48 -3.94 -4.55
N LYS A 59 24.04 -3.62 -3.33
CA LYS A 59 23.65 -2.26 -2.89
C LYS A 59 22.60 -1.64 -3.81
N LYS A 60 21.59 -2.42 -4.20
CA LYS A 60 20.50 -2.00 -5.10
C LYS A 60 19.13 -2.21 -4.47
N ILE A 61 18.16 -1.46 -4.98
CA ILE A 61 16.74 -1.66 -4.71
C ILE A 61 16.01 -1.95 -6.03
N LEU A 62 14.96 -2.77 -5.99
CA LEU A 62 14.12 -3.02 -7.16
C LEU A 62 13.04 -1.94 -7.25
N LEU A 63 12.98 -1.26 -8.39
CA LEU A 63 11.93 -0.31 -8.73
C LEU A 63 11.44 -0.60 -10.15
N LEU A 64 10.18 -0.22 -10.40
CA LEU A 64 9.49 -0.34 -11.67
C LEU A 64 9.30 1.05 -12.27
N GLU A 65 9.49 1.16 -13.58
CA GLU A 65 9.14 2.37 -14.32
C GLU A 65 7.62 2.40 -14.57
N HIS A 66 6.91 3.20 -13.78
CA HIS A 66 5.47 3.33 -13.92
C HIS A 66 5.12 4.13 -15.19
N LYS A 67 4.61 3.43 -16.22
CA LYS A 67 4.39 3.97 -17.58
C LYS A 67 3.61 5.29 -17.62
N SER A 68 2.58 5.42 -16.77
CA SER A 68 1.67 6.57 -16.74
C SER A 68 2.22 7.77 -15.98
N LEU A 69 3.02 7.51 -14.94
CA LEU A 69 3.52 8.53 -14.01
C LEU A 69 4.93 8.97 -14.39
N LYS A 70 5.64 8.17 -15.21
CA LYS A 70 7.05 8.37 -15.56
C LYS A 70 7.94 8.51 -14.33
N LYS A 71 7.64 7.69 -13.31
CA LYS A 71 8.36 7.61 -12.04
C LYS A 71 8.84 6.19 -11.80
N LEU A 72 9.92 6.06 -11.06
CA LEU A 72 10.35 4.79 -10.49
C LEU A 72 9.59 4.58 -9.18
N LEU A 73 8.90 3.45 -9.05
CA LEU A 73 8.11 3.08 -7.89
C LEU A 73 8.41 1.65 -7.48
N GLN A 74 8.27 1.35 -6.20
CA GLN A 74 8.28 -0.01 -5.71
C GLN A 74 7.11 -0.81 -6.30
N PRO A 75 7.23 -2.14 -6.46
CA PRO A 75 6.09 -2.99 -6.80
C PRO A 75 4.98 -2.88 -5.75
N GLY A 76 3.73 -2.80 -6.20
CA GLY A 76 2.61 -2.65 -5.28
C GLY A 76 1.35 -2.08 -5.94
N GLY A 77 0.25 -2.17 -5.20
CA GLY A 77 -1.06 -1.86 -5.75
C GLY A 77 -2.18 -1.94 -4.73
N HIS A 78 -3.39 -2.12 -5.25
CA HIS A 78 -4.59 -2.17 -4.43
C HIS A 78 -4.66 -3.47 -3.63
N ILE A 79 -5.24 -3.38 -2.45
CA ILE A 79 -5.64 -4.55 -1.66
C ILE A 79 -7.02 -4.94 -2.16
N GLU A 80 -7.12 -6.08 -2.84
CA GLU A 80 -8.35 -6.58 -3.44
C GLU A 80 -9.16 -7.40 -2.42
N GLU A 81 -10.46 -7.59 -2.68
CA GLU A 81 -11.37 -8.26 -1.72
C GLU A 81 -10.98 -9.71 -1.39
N TYR A 82 -10.20 -10.36 -2.26
CA TYR A 82 -9.72 -11.72 -2.09
C TYR A 82 -8.34 -11.80 -1.40
N ASP A 83 -7.66 -10.67 -1.20
CA ASP A 83 -6.42 -10.62 -0.43
C ASP A 83 -6.77 -10.70 1.06
N LYS A 84 -6.16 -11.65 1.78
CA LYS A 84 -6.48 -11.83 3.21
C LYS A 84 -5.79 -10.78 4.08
N THR A 85 -4.64 -10.27 3.62
CA THR A 85 -3.83 -9.27 4.31
C THR A 85 -3.19 -8.29 3.32
N PRO A 86 -2.74 -7.10 3.78
CA PRO A 86 -1.95 -6.20 2.94
C PRO A 86 -0.64 -6.85 2.46
N LEU A 87 -0.05 -7.75 3.25
CA LEU A 87 1.13 -8.50 2.84
C LEU A 87 0.82 -9.40 1.65
N ASP A 88 -0.31 -10.11 1.65
CA ASP A 88 -0.73 -10.94 0.52
C ASP A 88 -0.89 -10.10 -0.76
N ALA A 89 -1.50 -8.93 -0.64
CA ALA A 89 -1.63 -7.99 -1.76
C ALA A 89 -0.26 -7.53 -2.29
N ALA A 90 0.67 -7.15 -1.40
CA ALA A 90 2.01 -6.72 -1.79
C ALA A 90 2.82 -7.83 -2.48
N LEU A 91 2.68 -9.08 -2.04
CA LEU A 91 3.34 -10.24 -2.64
C LEU A 91 2.72 -10.63 -4.00
N ARG A 92 1.39 -10.50 -4.12
CA ARG A 92 0.68 -10.68 -5.40
C ARG A 92 1.14 -9.65 -6.43
N GLU A 93 1.12 -8.37 -6.09
CA GLU A 93 1.55 -7.27 -6.97
C GLU A 93 3.02 -7.41 -7.36
N LEU A 94 3.90 -7.78 -6.41
CA LEU A 94 5.30 -8.11 -6.71
C LEU A 94 5.41 -9.16 -7.82
N LYS A 95 4.63 -10.25 -7.72
CA LYS A 95 4.63 -11.31 -8.72
C LYS A 95 4.08 -10.85 -10.07
N GLU A 96 2.96 -10.13 -10.06
CA GLU A 96 2.28 -9.66 -11.27
C GLU A 96 3.13 -8.64 -12.05
N GLU A 97 3.78 -7.71 -11.34
CA GLU A 97 4.50 -6.62 -11.97
C GLU A 97 5.96 -6.96 -12.33
N THR A 98 6.58 -7.90 -11.61
CA THR A 98 8.01 -8.26 -11.80
C THR A 98 8.23 -9.66 -12.38
N GLY A 99 7.22 -10.53 -12.32
CA GLY A 99 7.33 -11.95 -12.66
C GLY A 99 8.12 -12.79 -11.65
N GLN A 100 8.60 -12.21 -10.55
CA GLN A 100 9.35 -12.92 -9.51
C GLN A 100 8.41 -13.63 -8.54
N ASN A 101 8.76 -14.85 -8.14
CA ASN A 101 8.01 -15.55 -7.10
C ASN A 101 8.39 -14.98 -5.71
N PRO A 102 7.43 -14.59 -4.85
CA PRO A 102 7.67 -14.22 -3.46
C PRO A 102 8.62 -15.16 -2.69
N ASP A 103 8.58 -16.46 -2.96
CA ASP A 103 9.46 -17.47 -2.31
C ASP A 103 10.95 -17.26 -2.59
N ASN A 104 11.31 -16.46 -3.61
CA ASN A 104 12.69 -16.11 -3.92
C ASN A 104 13.27 -15.04 -2.97
N PHE A 105 12.44 -14.47 -2.10
CA PHE A 105 12.82 -13.37 -1.21
C PHE A 105 12.75 -13.81 0.25
N THR A 106 13.59 -13.18 1.07
CA THR A 106 13.48 -13.30 2.53
C THR A 106 12.68 -12.11 3.04
N TYR A 107 11.52 -12.40 3.65
CA TYR A 107 10.73 -11.38 4.33
C TYR A 107 11.41 -10.93 5.62
N ILE A 108 11.50 -9.60 5.83
CA ILE A 108 12.07 -9.01 7.03
C ILE A 108 10.92 -8.38 7.82
N GLN A 109 10.57 -9.02 8.94
CA GLN A 109 9.58 -8.50 9.88
C GLN A 109 10.20 -7.38 10.75
N VAL A 110 9.42 -6.34 11.02
CA VAL A 110 9.82 -5.25 11.93
C VAL A 110 9.29 -5.46 13.33
N ASP A 111 8.07 -5.98 13.47
CA ASP A 111 7.52 -6.43 14.74
C ASP A 111 7.70 -7.95 14.88
N PRO A 112 8.48 -8.44 15.87
CA PRO A 112 8.61 -9.87 16.14
C PRO A 112 7.31 -10.54 16.58
N GLU A 113 6.38 -9.78 17.16
CA GLU A 113 5.11 -10.29 17.70
C GLU A 113 3.99 -10.28 16.64
N ASN A 114 4.12 -9.46 15.61
CA ASN A 114 3.16 -9.37 14.51
C ASN A 114 3.85 -9.09 13.17
N TYR A 115 4.18 -10.16 12.45
CA TYR A 115 4.86 -10.09 11.15
C TYR A 115 4.08 -9.33 10.06
N LEU A 116 2.79 -9.01 10.27
CA LEU A 116 2.01 -8.20 9.33
C LEU A 116 2.21 -6.70 9.49
N VAL A 117 2.82 -6.24 10.60
CA VAL A 117 3.14 -4.82 10.80
C VAL A 117 4.18 -4.40 9.76
N PRO A 118 3.88 -3.42 8.89
CA PRO A 118 4.79 -3.01 7.83
C PRO A 118 5.98 -2.25 8.41
N PHE A 119 7.10 -2.23 7.69
CA PHE A 119 8.26 -1.43 8.07
C PHE A 119 8.05 0.08 7.85
N ARG A 120 7.10 0.46 6.99
CA ARG A 120 6.77 1.84 6.67
C ARG A 120 5.29 1.98 6.34
N VAL A 121 4.68 3.04 6.85
CA VAL A 121 3.40 3.56 6.40
C VAL A 121 3.62 4.97 5.87
N ASP A 122 2.94 5.31 4.77
CA ASP A 122 2.98 6.64 4.17
C ASP A 122 1.58 7.04 3.75
N SER A 123 1.24 8.32 3.92
CA SER A 123 0.02 8.91 3.41
C SER A 123 0.36 10.12 2.56
N HIS A 124 -0.13 10.14 1.32
CA HIS A 124 0.05 11.27 0.42
C HIS A 124 -1.22 11.54 -0.38
N SER A 125 -1.48 12.81 -0.66
CA SER A 125 -2.60 13.20 -1.51
C SER A 125 -2.27 12.88 -2.98
N ILE A 126 -3.16 12.14 -3.63
CA ILE A 126 -3.09 11.94 -5.08
C ILE A 126 -3.81 13.10 -5.76
N PRO A 127 -3.10 13.95 -6.54
CA PRO A 127 -3.74 15.08 -7.21
C PRO A 127 -4.75 14.59 -8.25
N GLU A 128 -5.81 15.37 -8.45
CA GLU A 128 -6.85 15.04 -9.43
C GLU A 128 -6.25 14.92 -10.83
N ASN A 129 -6.47 13.77 -11.47
CA ASN A 129 -6.05 13.57 -12.86
C ASN A 129 -7.20 13.96 -13.81
N SER A 130 -7.17 15.20 -14.30
CA SER A 130 -8.14 15.77 -15.26
C SER A 130 -8.36 14.93 -16.54
N LYS A 131 -7.42 14.02 -16.89
CA LYS A 131 -7.56 13.09 -18.02
C LYS A 131 -8.43 11.86 -17.70
N LYS A 132 -8.57 11.46 -16.44
CA LYS A 132 -9.40 10.31 -16.03
C LYS A 132 -10.90 10.68 -16.02
N THR A 133 -11.22 11.95 -15.80
CA THR A 133 -12.58 12.52 -15.84
C THR A 133 -13.18 12.48 -17.26
N ARG A 134 -12.37 12.64 -18.31
CA ARG A 134 -12.83 12.65 -19.71
C ARG A 134 -13.30 11.29 -20.27
N ARG A 135 -12.98 10.16 -19.61
CA ARG A 135 -13.46 8.84 -20.06
C ARG A 135 -14.85 8.47 -19.56
N ARG A 136 -15.52 9.33 -18.78
CA ARG A 136 -16.88 9.08 -18.25
C ARG A 136 -17.98 9.93 -18.89
N THR A 137 -17.66 10.82 -19.82
CA THR A 137 -18.67 11.62 -20.54
C THR A 137 -18.94 11.06 -21.93
N HIS A 138 -19.22 9.76 -22.09
CA HIS A 138 -19.80 9.19 -23.31
C HIS A 138 -20.71 8.00 -22.94
N ALA A 139 -22.00 8.29 -22.71
CA ALA A 139 -23.10 7.77 -23.52
C ALA A 139 -24.43 8.39 -23.02
N PRO A 140 -25.25 9.01 -23.89
CA PRO A 140 -26.67 9.22 -23.64
C PRO A 140 -27.46 7.91 -23.61
#